data_AF-A0A0E9LZN5-F1
#
_entry.id   AF-A0A0E9LZN5-F1
#
_cell.length_a   1.000
_cell.length_b   1.000
_cell.length_c   1.000
_cell.angle_alpha   90.00
_cell.angle_beta   90.00
_cell.angle_gamma   90.00
#
_symmetry.space_group_name_H-M   'P 1'
#
loop_
_entity.id
_entity.type
_entity.pdbx_description
1 polymer ?
#
loop_
_entity_poly.entity_id
_entity_poly.type
_entity_poly.pdbx_seq_one_letter_code
_entity_poly.pdbx_strand_id
1 'polypeptide(L)'
;MKLKIILTTILTITALSSQSQKIEKYNLDFEIQEDESSLSEGWFNWGTYDLTIDDIAHSGNKSGKITSTDNGSFGSMAYKIPANYVGNTIKLEGYMKIENVENGFAGLLLRIDGNGSSLAFDNMQNQNISGTKDWQKYSITLTYPDKAENIFVAGILVGKGKA
;
A
#
# COMPACT_ATOMS: atom_id res chain seq x y z
N MET A 1 -10.47 -69.36 37.73
CA MET A 1 -11.29 -68.27 37.17
C MET A 1 -10.33 -67.16 36.71
N LYS A 2 -10.13 -66.98 35.40
CA LYS A 2 -9.10 -66.06 34.85
C LYS A 2 -9.73 -64.69 34.57
N LEU A 3 -9.19 -63.64 35.20
CA LEU A 3 -9.64 -62.26 35.06
C LEU A 3 -8.92 -61.61 33.86
N LYS A 4 -9.66 -61.19 32.82
CA LYS A 4 -9.14 -60.43 31.69
C LYS A 4 -9.23 -58.94 32.00
N ILE A 5 -8.09 -58.27 32.11
CA ILE A 5 -8.00 -56.81 32.19
C ILE A 5 -7.98 -56.29 30.74
N ILE A 6 -9.02 -55.55 30.35
CA ILE A 6 -9.10 -54.88 29.05
C ILE A 6 -8.61 -53.45 29.26
N LEU A 7 -7.45 -53.14 28.68
CA LEU A 7 -6.86 -51.81 28.70
C LEU A 7 -7.35 -51.03 27.46
N THR A 8 -8.22 -50.05 27.66
CA THR A 8 -8.75 -49.22 26.57
C THR A 8 -7.87 -47.98 26.41
N THR A 9 -7.05 -47.95 25.36
CA THR A 9 -6.24 -46.78 25.01
C THR A 9 -7.12 -45.77 24.27
N ILE A 10 -7.38 -44.62 24.89
CA ILE A 10 -8.10 -43.50 24.26
C ILE A 10 -7.10 -42.71 23.43
N LEU A 11 -7.22 -42.77 22.10
CA LEU A 11 -6.44 -42.00 21.15
C LEU A 11 -7.14 -40.65 20.94
N THR A 12 -6.68 -39.60 21.62
CA THR A 12 -7.16 -38.23 21.38
C THR A 12 -6.55 -37.68 20.09
N ILE A 13 -7.35 -37.64 19.02
CA ILE A 13 -7.02 -36.94 17.79
C ILE A 13 -7.17 -35.43 18.05
N THR A 14 -6.05 -34.74 18.24
CA THR A 14 -6.03 -33.28 18.22
C THR A 14 -6.14 -32.80 16.78
N ALA A 15 -7.31 -32.31 16.40
CA ALA A 15 -7.48 -31.61 15.13
C ALA A 15 -6.73 -30.27 15.19
N LEU A 16 -5.52 -30.24 14.65
CA LEU A 16 -4.81 -28.99 14.35
C LEU A 16 -5.63 -28.22 13.32
N SER A 17 -6.39 -27.24 13.79
CA SER A 17 -7.10 -26.30 12.93
C SER A 17 -6.08 -25.28 12.42
N SER A 18 -5.46 -25.56 11.28
CA SER A 18 -4.67 -24.55 10.57
C SER A 18 -5.64 -23.50 10.01
N GLN A 19 -5.77 -22.35 10.68
CA GLN A 19 -6.44 -21.21 10.08
C GLN A 19 -5.54 -20.68 8.96
N SER A 20 -5.93 -20.88 7.70
CA SER A 20 -5.37 -20.13 6.59
C SER A 20 -5.64 -18.65 6.87
N GLN A 21 -4.59 -17.81 6.82
CA GLN A 21 -4.81 -16.37 6.75
C GLN A 21 -5.72 -16.11 5.55
N LYS A 22 -6.83 -15.40 5.78
CA LYS A 22 -7.67 -14.91 4.69
C LYS A 22 -6.79 -13.94 3.93
N ILE A 23 -6.40 -14.27 2.69
CA ILE A 23 -5.67 -13.34 1.84
C ILE A 23 -6.66 -12.22 1.53
N GLU A 24 -6.59 -11.13 2.28
CA GLU A 24 -7.23 -9.88 1.86
C GLU A 24 -6.51 -9.42 0.61
N LYS A 25 -7.18 -9.57 -0.53
CA LYS A 25 -6.68 -9.02 -1.79
C LYS A 25 -6.94 -7.51 -1.73
N TYR A 26 -5.92 -6.75 -1.35
CA TYR A 26 -5.95 -5.29 -1.45
C TYR A 26 -6.02 -4.87 -2.93
N ASN A 27 -6.79 -3.81 -3.21
CA ASN A 27 -6.99 -3.25 -4.54
C ASN A 27 -5.79 -2.37 -5.00
N LEU A 28 -4.57 -2.86 -4.81
CA LEU A 28 -3.34 -2.10 -5.08
C LEU A 28 -3.03 -1.97 -6.58
N ASP A 29 -3.75 -2.71 -7.42
CA ASP A 29 -3.74 -2.65 -8.88
C ASP A 29 -4.82 -1.69 -9.45
N PHE A 30 -5.61 -1.02 -8.59
CA PHE A 30 -6.62 -0.03 -8.96
C PHE A 30 -7.84 -0.57 -9.74
N GLU A 31 -7.96 -1.89 -9.93
CA GLU A 31 -8.96 -2.47 -10.84
C GLU A 31 -10.39 -2.44 -10.28
N ILE A 32 -10.56 -2.39 -8.95
CA ILE A 32 -11.88 -2.37 -8.32
C ILE A 32 -12.30 -0.92 -8.11
N GLN A 33 -13.41 -0.51 -8.73
CA GLN A 33 -13.95 0.85 -8.68
C GLN A 33 -15.47 0.77 -8.62
N GLU A 34 -16.12 1.56 -7.76
CA GLU A 34 -17.58 1.54 -7.62
C GLU A 34 -18.27 2.23 -8.80
N ASP A 35 -17.75 3.40 -9.20
CA ASP A 35 -18.24 4.17 -10.34
C ASP A 35 -17.09 4.93 -11.04
N GLU A 36 -17.24 5.25 -12.32
CA GLU A 36 -16.18 5.90 -13.13
C GLU A 36 -15.73 7.28 -12.61
N SER A 37 -16.52 7.93 -11.75
CA SER A 37 -16.17 9.22 -11.15
C SER A 37 -15.49 9.11 -9.78
N SER A 38 -15.50 7.92 -9.17
CA SER A 38 -14.84 7.65 -7.90
C SER A 38 -13.38 7.25 -8.10
N LEU A 39 -12.58 7.34 -7.04
CA LEU A 39 -11.32 6.61 -6.99
C LEU A 39 -11.60 5.10 -6.87
N SER A 40 -10.59 4.28 -7.16
CA SER A 40 -10.64 2.84 -6.93
C SER A 40 -10.90 2.53 -5.45
N GLU A 41 -11.66 1.46 -5.18
CA GLU A 41 -12.08 1.06 -3.84
C GLU A 41 -10.89 1.04 -2.85
N GLY A 42 -11.05 1.69 -1.71
CA GLY A 42 -10.07 1.79 -0.63
C GLY A 42 -9.01 2.89 -0.80
N TRP A 43 -8.88 3.49 -1.99
CA TRP A 43 -8.01 4.64 -2.23
C TRP A 43 -8.71 5.95 -1.90
N PHE A 44 -7.98 6.90 -1.33
CA PHE A 44 -8.50 8.22 -0.97
C PHE A 44 -7.52 9.35 -1.29
N ASN A 45 -8.06 10.56 -1.47
CA ASN A 45 -7.27 11.76 -1.66
C ASN A 45 -6.67 12.24 -0.34
N TRP A 46 -5.34 12.27 -0.29
CA TRP A 46 -4.58 12.87 0.78
C TRP A 46 -3.76 14.04 0.23
N GLY A 47 -4.35 15.22 0.24
CA GLY A 47 -3.71 16.44 -0.23
C GLY A 47 -4.75 17.37 -0.85
N THR A 48 -4.28 18.23 -1.74
CA THR A 48 -5.12 19.26 -2.39
C THR A 48 -5.21 19.10 -3.90
N TYR A 49 -4.41 18.22 -4.49
CA TYR A 49 -4.39 18.03 -5.94
C TYR A 49 -5.54 17.17 -6.43
N ASP A 50 -5.74 17.22 -7.75
CA ASP A 50 -6.75 16.43 -8.45
C ASP A 50 -6.28 14.99 -8.62
N LEU A 51 -7.13 14.05 -8.23
CA LEU A 51 -6.87 12.62 -8.27
C LEU A 51 -7.96 11.93 -9.09
N THR A 52 -7.53 11.09 -10.04
CA THR A 52 -8.42 10.36 -10.94
C THR A 52 -7.89 8.96 -11.19
N ILE A 53 -8.71 8.10 -11.78
CA ILE A 53 -8.30 6.82 -12.34
C ILE A 53 -8.09 6.99 -13.85
N ASP A 54 -7.00 6.47 -14.39
CA ASP A 54 -6.64 6.53 -15.81
C ASP A 54 -6.61 5.11 -16.41
N ASP A 55 -7.01 4.98 -17.68
CA ASP A 55 -6.98 3.71 -18.42
C ASP A 55 -5.59 3.41 -19.02
N ILE A 56 -4.65 4.38 -18.93
CA ILE A 56 -3.24 4.15 -19.25
C ILE A 56 -2.56 3.54 -18.03
N ALA A 57 -2.30 2.23 -18.05
CA ALA A 57 -1.70 1.50 -16.94
C ALA A 57 -0.39 0.78 -17.34
N HIS A 58 0.50 0.54 -16.37
CA HIS A 58 1.64 -0.36 -16.54
C HIS A 58 1.22 -1.84 -16.57
N SER A 59 0.21 -2.19 -15.78
CA SER A 59 -0.35 -3.54 -15.66
C SER A 59 -1.85 -3.45 -15.41
N GLY A 60 -2.62 -4.42 -15.88
CA GLY A 60 -4.08 -4.35 -15.79
C GLY A 60 -4.64 -3.34 -16.79
N ASN A 61 -5.73 -2.68 -16.42
CA ASN A 61 -6.42 -1.69 -17.23
C ASN A 61 -6.47 -0.31 -16.57
N LYS A 62 -6.28 -0.22 -15.25
CA LYS A 62 -6.44 1.03 -14.49
C LYS A 62 -5.16 1.42 -13.76
N SER A 63 -4.95 2.72 -13.58
CA SER A 63 -3.91 3.28 -12.71
C SER A 63 -4.43 4.51 -11.95
N GLY A 64 -3.83 4.78 -10.79
CA GLY A 64 -4.04 6.04 -10.09
C GLY A 64 -3.26 7.18 -10.75
N LYS A 65 -3.87 8.36 -10.86
CA LYS A 65 -3.28 9.55 -11.44
C LYS A 65 -3.44 10.76 -10.54
N ILE A 66 -2.36 11.53 -10.39
CA ILE A 66 -2.32 12.78 -9.63
C ILE A 66 -1.95 13.91 -10.60
N THR A 67 -2.77 14.96 -10.67
CA THR A 67 -2.53 16.11 -11.57
C THR A 67 -2.51 17.41 -10.79
N SER A 68 -1.52 18.25 -11.09
CA SER A 68 -1.38 19.57 -10.48
C SER A 68 -0.93 20.62 -11.47
N THR A 69 -1.53 21.81 -11.35
CA THR A 69 -1.05 23.06 -11.96
C THR A 69 -0.42 24.01 -10.93
N ASP A 70 -0.42 23.63 -9.66
CA ASP A 70 0.10 24.42 -8.53
C ASP A 70 1.57 24.07 -8.25
N ASN A 71 2.33 25.04 -7.75
CA ASN A 71 3.74 24.90 -7.38
C ASN A 71 3.98 24.75 -5.87
N GLY A 72 2.96 24.86 -5.00
CA GLY A 72 3.16 25.03 -3.56
C GLY A 72 2.63 23.93 -2.62
N SER A 73 1.67 23.11 -3.05
CA SER A 73 1.07 22.06 -2.20
C SER A 73 1.53 20.63 -2.58
N PHE A 74 0.72 19.63 -2.27
CA PHE A 74 0.92 18.24 -2.67
C PHE A 74 -0.42 17.53 -2.88
N GLY A 75 -0.36 16.42 -3.61
CA GLY A 75 -1.42 15.43 -3.72
C GLY A 75 -0.86 14.05 -3.52
N SER A 76 -1.59 13.19 -2.82
CA SER A 76 -1.20 11.81 -2.57
C SER A 76 -2.42 10.92 -2.67
N MET A 77 -2.37 9.91 -3.54
CA MET A 77 -3.40 8.89 -3.62
C MET A 77 -2.99 7.78 -2.66
N ALA A 78 -3.74 7.62 -1.56
CA ALA A 78 -3.33 6.78 -0.45
C ALA A 78 -4.29 5.63 -0.18
N TYR A 79 -3.74 4.51 0.29
CA TYR A 79 -4.47 3.32 0.70
C TYR A 79 -4.04 2.92 2.12
N LYS A 80 -5.02 2.61 2.97
CA LYS A 80 -4.78 2.23 4.38
C LYS A 80 -4.86 0.71 4.55
N ILE A 81 -3.84 0.14 5.16
CA ILE A 81 -3.72 -1.29 5.45
C ILE A 81 -3.57 -1.47 6.98
N PRO A 82 -4.33 -2.38 7.62
CA PRO A 82 -4.12 -2.67 9.04
C PRO A 82 -2.77 -3.36 9.26
N ALA A 83 -2.02 -2.93 10.27
CA ALA A 83 -0.66 -3.41 10.54
C ALA A 83 -0.63 -4.76 11.30
N ASN A 84 -1.35 -5.76 10.79
CA ASN A 84 -1.50 -7.08 11.41
C ASN A 84 -0.39 -8.06 11.00
N TYR A 85 0.85 -7.58 10.90
CA TYR A 85 1.99 -8.33 10.39
C TYR A 85 3.10 -8.46 11.43
N VAL A 86 3.89 -9.52 11.29
CA VAL A 86 5.12 -9.75 12.05
C VAL A 86 6.29 -9.72 11.09
N GLY A 87 7.34 -8.99 11.43
CA GLY A 87 8.54 -8.87 10.61
C GLY A 87 9.42 -7.71 11.07
N ASN A 88 10.65 -7.67 10.55
CA ASN A 88 11.61 -6.61 10.88
C ASN A 88 11.58 -5.46 9.87
N THR A 89 11.08 -5.70 8.66
CA THR A 89 11.08 -4.74 7.56
C THR A 89 9.81 -4.87 6.74
N ILE A 90 9.45 -3.75 6.12
CA ILE A 90 8.39 -3.67 5.12
C ILE A 90 8.95 -2.99 3.87
N LYS A 91 8.57 -3.50 2.70
CA LYS A 91 8.99 -2.96 1.41
C LYS A 91 7.75 -2.65 0.57
N LEU A 92 7.66 -1.42 0.09
CA LEU A 92 6.71 -1.00 -0.93
C LEU A 92 7.44 -0.97 -2.28
N GLU A 93 6.84 -1.58 -3.30
CA GLU A 93 7.28 -1.46 -4.69
C GLU A 93 6.11 -1.03 -5.57
N GLY A 94 6.38 -0.17 -6.54
CA GLY A 94 5.36 0.33 -7.46
C GLY A 94 5.98 0.83 -8.74
N TYR A 95 5.17 0.87 -9.80
CA TYR A 95 5.53 1.51 -11.06
C TYR A 95 4.93 2.91 -11.09
N MET A 96 5.71 3.89 -11.51
CA MET A 96 5.24 5.27 -11.71
C MET A 96 5.65 5.76 -13.08
N LYS A 97 4.78 6.58 -13.68
CA LYS A 97 5.03 7.35 -14.89
C LYS A 97 4.82 8.81 -14.55
N ILE A 98 5.68 9.69 -15.02
CA ILE A 98 5.58 11.12 -14.69
C ILE A 98 5.63 11.97 -15.95
N GLU A 99 4.92 13.09 -15.93
CA GLU A 99 4.87 14.05 -17.03
C GLU A 99 5.06 15.47 -16.50
N ASN A 100 6.11 16.14 -16.97
CA ASN A 100 6.39 17.55 -16.70
C ASN A 100 6.35 17.91 -15.21
N VAL A 101 6.93 17.05 -14.36
CA VAL A 101 7.04 17.32 -12.92
C VAL A 101 8.07 18.42 -12.68
N GLU A 102 7.62 19.59 -12.24
CA GLU A 102 8.37 20.83 -12.07
C GLU A 102 8.20 21.37 -10.65
N ASN A 103 9.23 22.02 -10.11
CA ASN A 103 9.21 22.69 -8.80
C ASN A 103 8.82 21.75 -7.63
N GLY A 104 9.17 20.47 -7.75
CA GLY A 104 8.90 19.46 -6.75
C GLY A 104 9.31 18.07 -7.26
N PHE A 105 8.63 17.03 -6.78
CA PHE A 105 8.96 15.65 -7.07
C PHE A 105 7.72 14.77 -7.10
N ALA A 106 7.82 13.64 -7.81
CA ALA A 106 6.91 12.51 -7.68
C ALA A 106 7.58 11.42 -6.83
N GLY A 107 6.79 10.58 -6.18
CA GLY A 107 7.32 9.53 -5.31
C GLY A 107 6.30 8.46 -4.97
N LEU A 108 6.79 7.33 -4.50
CA LEU A 108 5.98 6.48 -3.61
C LEU A 108 6.02 7.09 -2.21
N LEU A 109 5.05 6.73 -1.38
CA LEU A 109 5.04 7.05 0.04
C LEU A 109 4.66 5.81 0.82
N LEU A 110 5.47 5.51 1.84
CA LEU A 110 5.23 4.47 2.82
C LEU A 110 5.29 5.09 4.20
N ARG A 111 4.19 4.95 4.94
CA ARG A 111 4.07 5.48 6.31
C ARG A 111 3.50 4.41 7.22
N ILE A 112 4.06 4.29 8.42
CA ILE A 112 3.61 3.36 9.44
C ILE A 112 3.25 4.17 10.69
N ASP A 113 1.99 4.07 11.10
CA ASP A 113 1.46 4.76 12.26
C ASP A 113 1.21 3.79 13.41
N GLY A 114 1.38 4.27 14.64
CA GLY A 114 1.07 3.56 15.88
C GLY A 114 1.17 4.47 17.10
N ASN A 115 0.40 4.17 18.15
CA ASN A 115 0.28 5.01 19.35
C ASN A 115 -0.05 6.48 19.03
N GLY A 116 -0.88 6.73 18.01
CA GLY A 116 -1.30 8.08 17.62
C GLY A 116 -0.24 8.93 16.89
N SER A 117 0.86 8.35 16.43
CA SER A 117 1.94 9.05 15.71
C SER A 117 2.50 8.26 14.53
N SER A 118 3.29 8.91 13.68
CA SER A 118 4.06 8.25 12.62
C SER A 118 5.33 7.64 13.21
N LEU A 119 5.44 6.31 13.18
CA LEU A 119 6.58 5.56 13.70
C LEU A 119 7.69 5.39 12.64
N ALA A 120 7.32 5.29 11.36
CA ALA A 120 8.27 5.23 10.25
C ALA A 120 7.66 5.88 9.00
N PHE A 121 8.46 6.57 8.21
CA PHE A 121 7.99 7.35 7.06
C PHE A 121 9.11 7.55 6.03
N ASP A 122 8.76 7.37 4.76
CA ASP A 122 9.53 7.85 3.61
C ASP A 122 8.57 8.13 2.45
N ASN A 123 8.83 9.21 1.71
CA ASN A 123 8.07 9.65 0.54
C ASN A 123 8.95 9.87 -0.70
N MET A 124 10.18 9.36 -0.68
CA MET A 124 11.18 9.49 -1.75
C MET A 124 11.61 10.92 -2.09
N GLN A 125 11.28 11.92 -1.27
CA GLN A 125 11.64 13.34 -1.51
C GLN A 125 13.14 13.51 -1.80
N ASN A 126 14.00 12.80 -1.06
CA ASN A 126 15.45 12.89 -1.21
C ASN A 126 15.96 12.42 -2.59
N GLN A 127 15.15 11.67 -3.36
CA GLN A 127 15.50 11.20 -4.70
C GLN A 127 15.18 12.24 -5.79
N ASN A 128 14.33 13.24 -5.48
CA ASN A 128 13.97 14.35 -6.36
C ASN A 128 13.54 13.93 -7.78
N ILE A 129 12.68 12.91 -7.87
CA ILE A 129 12.19 12.37 -9.15
C ILE A 129 11.30 13.41 -9.84
N SER A 130 11.79 13.99 -10.92
CA SER A 130 11.18 15.14 -11.62
C SER A 130 11.28 15.01 -13.15
N GLY A 131 10.66 15.92 -13.90
CA GLY A 131 10.63 15.94 -15.36
C GLY A 131 9.60 14.96 -15.95
N THR A 132 9.95 14.35 -17.08
CA THR A 132 9.10 13.37 -17.79
C THR A 132 9.82 12.04 -17.91
N LYS A 133 9.18 10.96 -17.47
CA LYS A 133 9.70 9.59 -17.54
C LYS A 133 8.56 8.65 -17.84
N ASP A 134 8.79 7.68 -18.72
CA ASP A 134 7.86 6.57 -18.88
C ASP A 134 7.86 5.66 -17.63
N TRP A 135 7.00 4.65 -17.61
CA TRP A 135 6.87 3.72 -16.49
C TRP A 135 8.21 3.18 -15.99
N GLN A 136 8.50 3.40 -14.71
CA GLN A 136 9.69 2.90 -14.03
C GLN A 136 9.31 2.31 -12.67
N LYS A 137 10.01 1.25 -12.27
CA LYS A 137 9.83 0.62 -10.96
C LYS A 137 10.62 1.39 -9.89
N TYR A 138 9.97 1.70 -8.78
CA TYR A 138 10.56 2.31 -7.61
C TYR A 138 10.26 1.49 -6.35
N SER A 139 10.99 1.75 -5.27
CA SER A 139 10.77 1.06 -4.01
C SER A 139 11.18 1.88 -2.80
N ILE A 140 10.49 1.64 -1.68
CA ILE A 140 10.82 2.11 -0.34
C ILE A 140 10.98 0.89 0.56
N THR A 141 11.97 0.88 1.45
CA THR A 141 12.09 -0.13 2.51
C THR A 141 12.24 0.57 3.84
N LEU A 142 11.39 0.23 4.81
CA LEU A 142 11.44 0.75 6.17
C LEU A 142 11.63 -0.41 7.15
N THR A 143 12.26 -0.11 8.29
CA THR A 143 12.13 -0.97 9.47
C THR A 143 10.67 -1.02 9.90
N TYR A 144 10.16 -2.21 10.18
CA TYR A 144 8.80 -2.40 10.66
C TYR A 144 8.80 -2.27 12.19
N PRO A 145 8.20 -1.20 12.75
CA PRO A 145 8.28 -0.92 14.18
C PRO A 145 7.31 -1.81 14.97
N ASP A 146 7.70 -2.13 16.21
CA ASP A 146 6.77 -2.65 17.20
C ASP A 146 5.63 -1.65 17.40
N LYS A 147 4.43 -2.16 17.71
CA LYS A 147 3.21 -1.35 17.93
C LYS A 147 2.70 -0.60 16.68
N ALA A 148 3.09 -1.05 15.48
CA ALA A 148 2.42 -0.61 14.26
C ALA A 148 0.92 -0.94 14.34
N GLU A 149 0.08 0.02 13.97
CA GLU A 149 -1.38 -0.12 13.93
C GLU A 149 -1.90 0.04 12.50
N ASN A 150 -1.33 0.97 11.73
CA ASN A 150 -1.76 1.26 10.37
C ASN A 150 -0.55 1.45 9.46
N ILE A 151 -0.64 0.93 8.25
CA ILE A 151 0.31 1.16 7.16
C ILE A 151 -0.44 1.98 6.10
N PHE A 152 0.17 3.05 5.63
CA PHE A 152 -0.30 3.80 4.47
C PHE A 152 0.70 3.61 3.33
N VAL A 153 0.18 3.18 2.19
CA VAL A 153 0.91 3.11 0.92
C VAL A 153 0.29 4.14 -0.03
N ALA A 154 1.11 4.86 -0.76
CA ALA A 154 0.62 5.91 -1.66
C ALA A 154 1.58 6.20 -2.82
N GLY A 155 1.04 6.83 -3.86
CA GLY A 155 1.80 7.68 -4.77
C GLY A 155 1.62 9.15 -4.38
N ILE A 156 2.67 9.96 -4.50
CA ILE A 156 2.67 11.37 -4.13
C ILE A 156 3.23 12.24 -5.27
N LEU A 157 2.63 13.41 -5.45
CA LEU A 157 3.13 14.50 -6.30
C LEU A 157 3.24 15.77 -5.46
N VAL A 158 4.40 16.40 -5.54
CA VAL A 158 4.66 17.76 -5.02
C VAL A 158 5.06 18.63 -6.22
N GLY A 159 4.47 19.81 -6.32
CA GLY A 159 4.70 20.73 -7.43
C GLY A 159 3.76 20.49 -8.61
N LYS A 160 4.14 21.04 -9.76
CA LYS A 160 3.32 21.04 -10.99
C LYS A 160 3.65 19.80 -11.81
N GLY A 161 2.65 19.21 -12.48
CA GLY A 161 2.85 18.09 -13.40
C GLY A 161 1.82 16.98 -13.20
N LYS A 162 2.18 15.78 -13.65
CA LYS A 162 1.39 14.56 -13.45
C LYS A 162 2.27 13.42 -12.95
N ALA A 163 1.72 12.59 -12.08
CA ALA A 163 2.30 11.35 -11.60
C ALA A 163 1.25 10.23 -11.58
#